data_AF-A0A954VT99-F1
#
_entry.id   AF-A0A954VT99-F1
#
_cell.length_a   1.000
_cell.length_b   1.000
_cell.length_c   1.000
_cell.angle_alpha   90.00
_cell.angle_beta   90.00
_cell.angle_gamma   90.00
#
_symmetry.space_group_name_H-M   'P 1'
#
loop_
_entity.id
_entity.type
_entity.pdbx_description
1 polymer ?
#
loop_
_entity_poly.entity_id
_entity_poly.type
_entity_poly.pdbx_seq_one_letter_code
_entity_poly.pdbx_strand_id
1 'polypeptide(L)'
;MPVSETVPLDQLLKSLNLNTYFAPFAAITAVLVFAWLCQAIRQLSGTTLFAPAVWATVSFLLLAAFAYLGPDLTTPFESKLRFGLVTFTFTPMMAILGAKRPQDRGWQFIVATMWLVLLLPMGQSLIYAPRGAFVLHGAWRLFITLLVLMGLGNYIATRFWPSLLFYVLGQLLLLEPNTAFVPDLSVPHASSWAVLSFSVSAVLIITGFPGKTIAADSLDQVWFDFRDAFGVAWALRINERINQLASQESWNLRLTWHGFVNTHDDYDSSQLELSLRTLMRRFVNTRWIEQRLGVQVVSNTTIPSDTGT
;
A
#
# COMPACT_ATOMS: atom_id res chain seq x y z
N MET A 1 21.57 -50.50 28.95
CA MET A 1 21.27 -49.07 28.72
C MET A 1 20.13 -49.01 27.72
N PRO A 2 18.99 -48.40 28.03
CA PRO A 2 17.88 -48.29 27.08
C PRO A 2 18.26 -47.29 26.00
N VAL A 3 18.11 -47.70 24.74
CA VAL A 3 18.29 -46.85 23.56
C VAL A 3 17.20 -45.79 23.61
N SER A 4 17.54 -44.50 23.66
CA SER A 4 16.55 -43.43 23.63
C SER A 4 15.84 -43.46 22.28
N GLU A 5 14.56 -43.83 22.28
CA GLU A 5 13.69 -43.62 21.12
C GLU A 5 13.64 -42.12 20.80
N THR A 6 14.36 -41.72 19.76
CA THR A 6 14.24 -40.39 19.19
C THR A 6 12.84 -40.27 18.59
N VAL A 7 11.97 -39.50 19.24
CA VAL A 7 10.67 -39.12 18.68
C VAL A 7 10.93 -38.50 17.31
N PRO A 8 10.38 -39.07 16.23
CA PRO A 8 10.70 -38.60 14.90
C PRO A 8 10.13 -37.18 14.70
N LEU A 9 10.92 -36.32 14.06
CA LEU A 9 10.68 -34.89 13.91
C LEU A 9 9.29 -34.58 13.32
N ASP A 10 8.75 -35.49 12.52
CA ASP A 10 7.42 -35.40 11.92
C ASP A 10 6.27 -35.50 12.94
N GLN A 11 6.43 -36.27 14.02
CA GLN A 11 5.46 -36.32 15.12
C GLN A 11 5.52 -35.07 15.99
N LEU A 12 6.71 -34.50 16.21
CA LEU A 12 6.88 -33.21 16.89
C LEU A 12 6.27 -32.05 16.10
N LEU A 13 6.40 -32.06 14.77
CA LEU A 13 5.77 -31.07 13.89
C LEU A 13 4.25 -31.24 13.78
N LYS A 14 3.73 -32.46 13.91
CA LYS A 14 2.27 -32.72 13.98
C LYS A 14 1.66 -32.37 15.34
N SER A 15 2.41 -32.52 16.44
CA SER A 15 1.94 -32.19 17.80
C SER A 15 1.96 -30.69 18.09
N LEU A 16 2.86 -29.95 17.43
CA LEU A 16 2.69 -28.51 17.20
C LEU A 16 1.50 -28.32 16.28
N ASN A 17 0.30 -28.28 16.87
CA ASN A 17 -0.96 -28.11 16.16
C ASN A 17 -0.97 -26.72 15.50
N LEU A 18 -0.38 -26.62 14.30
CA LEU A 18 -0.11 -25.35 13.61
C LEU A 18 -1.39 -24.54 13.33
N ASN A 19 -2.55 -25.22 13.32
CA ASN A 19 -3.87 -24.61 13.28
C ASN A 19 -4.15 -23.67 14.47
N THR A 20 -3.58 -23.95 15.66
CA THR A 20 -3.66 -23.06 16.83
C THR A 20 -2.97 -21.71 16.58
N TYR A 21 -2.04 -21.63 15.63
CA TYR A 21 -1.27 -20.42 15.35
C TYR A 21 -1.93 -19.50 14.31
N PHE A 22 -3.00 -19.93 13.64
CA PHE A 22 -3.72 -19.07 12.69
C PHE A 22 -4.60 -18.02 13.36
N ALA A 23 -5.30 -18.40 14.43
CA ALA A 23 -6.12 -17.49 15.23
C ALA A 23 -5.34 -16.27 15.77
N PRO A 24 -4.13 -16.42 16.35
CA PRO A 24 -3.36 -15.25 16.79
C PRO A 24 -2.89 -14.38 15.62
N PHE A 25 -2.54 -14.93 14.46
CA PHE A 25 -2.23 -14.10 13.28
C PHE A 25 -3.43 -13.29 12.82
N ALA A 26 -4.62 -13.91 12.74
CA ALA A 26 -5.85 -13.21 12.40
C ALA A 26 -6.16 -12.07 13.39
N ALA A 27 -6.03 -12.33 14.69
CA ALA A 27 -6.23 -11.34 15.74
C ALA A 27 -5.22 -10.18 15.62
N ILE A 28 -3.94 -10.48 15.43
CA ILE A 28 -2.89 -9.48 15.20
C ILE A 28 -3.22 -8.63 13.97
N THR A 29 -3.55 -9.25 12.83
CA THR A 29 -3.92 -8.53 11.62
C THR A 29 -5.13 -7.63 11.85
N ALA A 30 -6.18 -8.11 12.53
CA ALA A 30 -7.37 -7.30 12.85
C ALA A 30 -7.03 -6.08 13.73
N VAL A 31 -6.18 -6.26 14.76
CA VAL A 31 -5.71 -5.16 15.60
C VAL A 31 -4.90 -4.15 14.79
N LEU A 32 -4.01 -4.63 13.91
CA LEU A 32 -3.23 -3.76 13.03
C LEU A 32 -4.11 -2.99 12.05
N VAL A 33 -5.17 -3.61 11.51
CA VAL A 33 -6.16 -2.93 10.67
C VAL A 33 -6.88 -1.83 11.43
N PHE A 34 -7.29 -2.11 12.67
CA PHE A 34 -7.94 -1.12 13.51
C PHE A 34 -7.02 0.07 13.80
N ALA A 35 -5.78 -0.20 14.22
CA ALA A 35 -4.76 0.82 14.45
C ALA A 35 -4.49 1.65 13.18
N TRP A 36 -4.32 0.97 12.04
CA TRP A 36 -4.17 1.60 10.73
C TRP A 36 -5.36 2.48 10.37
N LEU A 37 -6.59 2.02 10.56
CA LEU A 37 -7.80 2.80 10.29
C LEU A 37 -7.83 4.09 11.10
N CYS A 38 -7.56 4.01 12.41
CA CYS A 38 -7.49 5.18 13.27
C CYS A 38 -6.42 6.18 12.79
N GLN A 39 -5.26 5.69 12.37
CA GLN A 39 -4.18 6.51 11.83
C GLN A 39 -4.53 7.11 10.47
N ALA A 40 -5.02 6.29 9.54
CA ALA A 40 -5.34 6.64 8.17
C ALA A 40 -6.44 7.71 8.11
N ILE A 41 -7.49 7.57 8.91
CA ILE A 41 -8.55 8.59 8.99
C ILE A 41 -7.96 9.94 9.41
N ARG A 42 -7.03 9.96 10.38
CA ARG A 42 -6.42 11.22 10.84
C ARG A 42 -5.44 11.81 9.83
N GLN A 43 -4.57 10.99 9.26
CA GLN A 43 -3.44 11.45 8.42
C GLN A 43 -3.81 11.68 6.96
N LEU A 44 -4.77 10.91 6.43
CA LEU A 44 -5.15 10.95 5.02
C LEU A 44 -6.40 11.81 4.77
N SER A 45 -7.06 12.29 5.82
CA SER A 45 -8.14 13.26 5.71
C SER A 45 -7.69 14.48 4.92
N GLY A 46 -8.39 14.76 3.81
CA GLY A 46 -8.05 15.86 2.91
C GLY A 46 -7.11 15.50 1.75
N THR A 47 -6.66 14.25 1.66
CA THR A 47 -5.89 13.73 0.53
C THR A 47 -6.73 12.81 -0.37
N THR A 48 -6.33 12.63 -1.62
CA THR A 48 -6.90 11.63 -2.52
C THR A 48 -6.50 10.19 -2.17
N LEU A 49 -5.61 9.99 -1.19
CA LEU A 49 -5.19 8.67 -0.70
C LEU A 49 -6.22 8.00 0.21
N PHE A 50 -7.30 8.70 0.57
CA PHE A 50 -8.38 8.12 1.37
C PHE A 50 -9.00 6.88 0.69
N ALA A 51 -9.26 6.94 -0.63
CA ALA A 51 -9.84 5.80 -1.34
C ALA A 51 -8.89 4.58 -1.39
N PRO A 52 -7.59 4.71 -1.76
CA PRO A 52 -6.61 3.65 -1.58
C PRO A 52 -6.56 3.06 -0.16
N ALA A 53 -6.67 3.90 0.87
CA ALA A 53 -6.66 3.44 2.25
C ALA A 53 -7.89 2.59 2.59
N VAL A 54 -9.07 2.95 2.06
CA VAL A 54 -10.29 2.12 2.20
C VAL A 54 -10.09 0.76 1.53
N TRP A 55 -9.57 0.72 0.30
CA TRP A 55 -9.26 -0.54 -0.38
C TRP A 55 -8.25 -1.39 0.39
N ALA A 56 -7.20 -0.77 0.93
CA ALA A 56 -6.22 -1.45 1.78
C ALA A 56 -6.91 -2.05 3.02
N THR A 57 -7.71 -1.26 3.75
CA THR A 57 -8.45 -1.75 4.91
C THR A 57 -9.29 -2.96 4.57
N VAL A 58 -10.12 -2.88 3.51
CA VAL A 58 -10.98 -4.00 3.12
C VAL A 58 -10.13 -5.23 2.76
N SER A 59 -9.02 -5.04 2.03
CA SER A 59 -8.08 -6.13 1.72
C SER A 59 -7.55 -6.81 2.99
N PHE A 60 -7.12 -6.04 3.99
CA PHE A 60 -6.59 -6.61 5.22
C PHE A 60 -7.67 -7.25 6.09
N LEU A 61 -8.91 -6.72 6.10
CA LEU A 61 -10.04 -7.37 6.78
C LEU A 61 -10.34 -8.73 6.15
N LEU A 62 -10.33 -8.83 4.82
CA LEU A 62 -10.51 -10.09 4.12
C LEU A 62 -9.36 -11.07 4.41
N LEU A 63 -8.12 -10.60 4.49
CA LEU A 63 -6.97 -11.42 4.90
C LEU A 63 -7.09 -11.91 6.34
N ALA A 64 -7.53 -11.07 7.27
CA ALA A 64 -7.76 -11.45 8.67
C ALA A 64 -8.89 -12.49 8.79
N ALA A 65 -9.99 -12.28 8.07
CA ALA A 65 -11.10 -13.22 8.02
C ALA A 65 -10.65 -14.57 7.42
N PHE A 66 -9.86 -14.54 6.36
CA PHE A 66 -9.28 -15.76 5.79
C PHE A 66 -8.30 -16.45 6.72
N ALA A 67 -7.45 -15.71 7.43
CA ALA A 67 -6.56 -16.28 8.43
C ALA A 67 -7.34 -16.98 9.56
N TYR A 68 -8.50 -16.43 9.94
CA TYR A 68 -9.36 -16.98 10.98
C TYR A 68 -10.13 -18.23 10.51
N LEU A 69 -10.70 -18.21 9.30
CA LEU A 69 -11.56 -19.26 8.75
C LEU A 69 -10.79 -20.34 7.95
N GLY A 70 -9.60 -20.00 7.47
CA GLY A 70 -8.81 -20.80 6.53
C GLY A 70 -8.33 -22.18 7.02
N PRO A 71 -7.98 -22.38 8.31
CA PRO A 71 -7.51 -23.69 8.81
C PRO A 71 -8.46 -24.86 8.55
N ASP A 72 -9.76 -24.59 8.43
CA ASP A 72 -10.79 -25.60 8.21
C ASP A 72 -11.07 -25.86 6.70
N LEU A 73 -10.43 -25.10 5.81
CA LEU A 73 -10.65 -25.15 4.36
C LEU A 73 -9.56 -25.97 3.67
N THR A 74 -9.44 -27.27 3.90
CA THR A 74 -8.43 -28.13 3.22
C THR A 74 -8.83 -28.54 1.79
N THR A 75 -9.57 -27.69 1.08
CA THR A 75 -10.30 -28.08 -0.15
C THR A 75 -9.80 -27.34 -1.39
N PRO A 76 -10.06 -27.84 -2.61
CA PRO A 76 -9.82 -27.11 -3.86
C PRO A 76 -10.50 -25.73 -3.96
N PHE A 77 -11.41 -25.43 -3.03
CA PHE A 77 -12.01 -24.11 -2.86
C PHE A 77 -11.06 -23.11 -2.21
N GLU A 78 -10.16 -23.56 -1.34
CA GLU A 78 -9.18 -22.72 -0.66
C GLU A 78 -8.25 -22.03 -1.65
N SER A 79 -7.70 -22.76 -2.62
CA SER A 79 -6.83 -22.16 -3.66
C SER A 79 -7.56 -21.09 -4.48
N LYS A 80 -8.87 -21.26 -4.72
CA LYS A 80 -9.72 -20.28 -5.41
C LYS A 80 -9.92 -19.04 -4.55
N LEU A 81 -10.20 -19.21 -3.25
CA LEU A 81 -10.31 -18.11 -2.29
C LEU A 81 -9.00 -17.34 -2.12
N ARG A 82 -7.87 -18.05 -1.98
CA ARG A 82 -6.53 -17.44 -1.91
C ARG A 82 -6.27 -16.54 -3.11
N PHE A 83 -6.62 -17.01 -4.30
CA PHE A 83 -6.55 -16.21 -5.52
C PHE A 83 -7.45 -14.96 -5.45
N GLY A 84 -8.70 -15.10 -5.02
CA GLY A 84 -9.61 -13.97 -4.81
C GLY A 84 -9.03 -12.94 -3.83
N LEU A 85 -8.44 -13.38 -2.74
CA LEU A 85 -7.81 -12.52 -1.73
C LEU A 85 -6.61 -11.76 -2.28
N VAL A 86 -5.68 -12.44 -2.96
CA VAL A 86 -4.51 -11.75 -3.51
C VAL A 86 -4.91 -10.75 -4.59
N THR A 87 -5.93 -11.04 -5.43
CA THR A 87 -6.42 -10.03 -6.38
C THR A 87 -6.93 -8.77 -5.69
N PHE A 88 -7.52 -8.91 -4.49
CA PHE A 88 -7.96 -7.78 -3.69
C PHE A 88 -6.79 -6.93 -3.18
N THR A 89 -5.64 -7.54 -2.87
CA THR A 89 -4.42 -6.82 -2.44
C THR A 89 -3.85 -5.89 -3.51
N PHE A 90 -4.19 -6.08 -4.79
CA PHE A 90 -3.78 -5.14 -5.84
C PHE A 90 -4.61 -3.85 -5.84
N THR A 91 -5.83 -3.87 -5.30
CA THR A 91 -6.75 -2.72 -5.34
C THR A 91 -6.20 -1.43 -4.73
N PRO A 92 -5.55 -1.42 -3.54
CA PRO A 92 -4.94 -0.19 -3.03
C PRO A 92 -3.83 0.34 -3.94
N MET A 93 -2.97 -0.54 -4.49
CA MET A 93 -1.88 -0.13 -5.38
C MET A 93 -2.42 0.49 -6.67
N MET A 94 -3.44 -0.12 -7.28
CA MET A 94 -4.10 0.40 -8.47
C MET A 94 -4.81 1.73 -8.19
N ALA A 95 -5.47 1.86 -7.04
CA ALA A 95 -6.17 3.08 -6.64
C ALA A 95 -5.23 4.30 -6.52
N ILE A 96 -3.98 4.09 -6.07
CA ILE A 96 -2.98 5.17 -5.93
C ILE A 96 -2.61 5.78 -7.29
N LEU A 97 -2.56 4.97 -8.35
CA LEU A 97 -2.20 5.46 -9.69
C LEU A 97 -3.19 6.46 -10.28
N GLY A 98 -4.42 6.51 -9.77
CA GLY A 98 -5.42 7.52 -10.13
C GLY A 98 -5.79 8.47 -9.00
N ALA A 99 -4.94 8.62 -7.98
CA ALA A 99 -5.18 9.49 -6.84
C ALA A 99 -5.01 10.99 -7.19
N LYS A 100 -5.70 11.48 -8.23
CA LYS A 100 -5.63 12.88 -8.71
C LYS A 100 -7.04 13.43 -8.95
N ARG A 101 -7.35 14.59 -8.38
CA ARG A 101 -8.64 15.28 -8.56
C ARG A 101 -8.77 15.89 -9.96
N PRO A 102 -9.99 15.93 -10.53
CA PRO A 102 -11.25 15.33 -10.05
C PRO A 102 -11.43 13.86 -10.46
N GLN A 103 -10.40 13.24 -11.03
CA GLN A 103 -10.46 11.91 -11.64
C GLN A 103 -10.49 10.77 -10.62
N ASP A 104 -10.16 11.05 -9.35
CA ASP A 104 -10.03 10.07 -8.27
C ASP A 104 -11.29 9.24 -8.05
N ARG A 105 -12.49 9.84 -8.15
CA ARG A 105 -13.77 9.14 -8.01
C ARG A 105 -14.05 8.19 -9.17
N GLY A 106 -13.91 8.67 -10.41
CA GLY A 106 -14.07 7.84 -11.60
C GLY A 106 -13.05 6.71 -11.65
N TRP A 107 -11.84 6.95 -11.14
CA TRP A 107 -10.80 5.94 -11.05
C TRP A 107 -11.17 4.78 -10.11
N GLN A 108 -11.88 5.02 -8.99
CA GLN A 108 -12.29 3.92 -8.12
C GLN A 108 -13.25 2.94 -8.80
N PHE A 109 -14.06 3.43 -9.75
CA PHE A 109 -14.88 2.57 -10.58
C PHE A 109 -14.02 1.70 -11.52
N ILE A 110 -12.96 2.26 -12.09
CA ILE A 110 -11.99 1.50 -12.90
C ILE A 110 -11.29 0.43 -12.05
N VAL A 111 -10.88 0.76 -10.82
CA VAL A 111 -10.27 -0.20 -9.89
C VAL A 111 -11.24 -1.33 -9.54
N ALA A 112 -12.50 -1.01 -9.23
CA ALA A 112 -13.51 -2.01 -8.90
C ALA A 112 -13.83 -2.93 -10.10
N THR A 113 -13.97 -2.37 -11.30
CA THR A 113 -14.20 -3.16 -12.52
C THR A 113 -13.00 -4.02 -12.88
N MET A 114 -11.78 -3.50 -12.75
CA MET A 114 -10.56 -4.26 -12.96
C MET A 114 -10.40 -5.40 -11.95
N TRP A 115 -10.78 -5.19 -10.68
CA TRP A 115 -10.85 -6.26 -9.69
C TRP A 115 -11.86 -7.36 -10.07
N LEU A 116 -13.06 -6.98 -10.54
CA LEU A 116 -14.02 -7.96 -11.04
C LEU A 116 -13.47 -8.76 -12.23
N VAL A 117 -12.75 -8.11 -13.14
CA VAL A 117 -12.06 -8.78 -14.27
C VAL A 117 -10.99 -9.75 -13.76
N LEU A 118 -10.22 -9.36 -12.74
CA LEU A 118 -9.23 -10.22 -12.10
C LEU A 118 -9.84 -11.46 -11.44
N LEU A 119 -11.11 -11.41 -11.01
CA LEU A 119 -11.84 -12.55 -10.45
C LEU A 119 -12.39 -13.51 -11.51
N LEU A 120 -12.38 -13.16 -12.80
CA LEU A 120 -12.93 -14.02 -13.85
C LEU A 120 -12.33 -15.43 -13.88
N PRO A 121 -11.00 -15.64 -13.80
CA PRO A 121 -10.43 -16.99 -13.77
C PRO A 121 -10.94 -17.83 -12.60
N MET A 122 -11.10 -17.21 -11.42
CA MET A 122 -11.68 -17.86 -10.24
C MET A 122 -13.13 -18.28 -10.50
N GLY A 123 -13.95 -17.37 -11.04
CA GLY A 123 -15.34 -17.64 -11.38
C GLY A 123 -15.49 -18.76 -12.41
N GLN A 124 -14.68 -18.75 -13.46
CA GLN A 124 -14.63 -19.82 -14.46
C GLN A 124 -14.27 -21.16 -13.83
N SER A 125 -13.28 -21.19 -12.95
CA SER A 125 -12.88 -22.42 -12.25
C SER A 125 -13.99 -22.93 -11.31
N LEU A 126 -14.72 -22.04 -10.62
CA LEU A 126 -15.86 -22.42 -9.79
C LEU A 126 -17.01 -23.04 -10.60
N ILE A 127 -17.25 -22.55 -11.83
CA ILE A 127 -18.33 -23.03 -12.69
C ILE A 127 -17.95 -24.34 -13.39
N TYR A 128 -16.79 -24.37 -14.05
CA TYR A 128 -16.40 -25.49 -14.92
C TYR A 128 -15.66 -26.61 -14.20
N ALA A 129 -15.00 -26.32 -13.08
CA ALA A 129 -14.26 -27.30 -12.30
C ALA A 129 -14.37 -27.06 -10.78
N PRO A 130 -15.59 -27.15 -10.19
CA PRO A 130 -15.81 -26.79 -8.78
C PRO A 130 -14.87 -27.52 -7.81
N ARG A 131 -14.64 -28.83 -8.07
CA ARG A 131 -13.76 -29.71 -7.29
C ARG A 131 -12.34 -29.82 -7.84
N GLY A 132 -12.05 -29.19 -8.98
CA GLY A 132 -10.72 -29.22 -9.60
C GLY A 132 -9.75 -28.26 -8.91
N ALA A 133 -8.46 -28.55 -9.03
CA ALA A 133 -7.40 -27.64 -8.62
C ALA A 133 -7.47 -26.34 -9.43
N PHE A 134 -7.21 -25.21 -8.78
CA PHE A 134 -7.17 -23.92 -9.45
C PHE A 134 -5.84 -23.74 -10.17
N VAL A 135 -5.87 -23.70 -11.50
CA VAL A 135 -4.69 -23.50 -12.35
C VAL A 135 -4.88 -22.28 -13.21
N LEU A 136 -3.99 -21.30 -13.05
CA LEU A 136 -4.02 -20.07 -13.82
C LEU A 136 -3.35 -20.24 -15.19
N HIS A 137 -3.99 -19.78 -16.26
CA HIS A 137 -3.41 -19.77 -17.61
C HIS A 137 -2.22 -18.79 -17.72
N GLY A 138 -1.28 -19.08 -18.62
CA GLY A 138 -0.01 -18.34 -18.74
C GLY A 138 -0.18 -16.83 -18.93
N ALA A 139 -1.12 -16.39 -19.76
CA ALA A 139 -1.40 -14.96 -19.97
C ALA A 139 -1.84 -14.25 -18.68
N TRP A 140 -2.68 -14.89 -17.87
CA TRP A 140 -3.11 -14.36 -16.58
C TRP A 140 -1.99 -14.33 -15.55
N ARG A 141 -1.10 -15.35 -15.54
CA ARG A 141 0.11 -15.34 -14.70
C ARG A 141 0.98 -14.14 -15.02
N LEU A 142 1.24 -13.88 -16.31
CA LEU A 142 2.00 -12.72 -16.75
C LEU A 142 1.32 -11.41 -16.33
N PHE A 143 0.00 -11.30 -16.53
CA PHE A 143 -0.75 -10.10 -16.16
C PHE A 143 -0.64 -9.79 -14.66
N ILE A 144 -0.84 -10.79 -13.79
CA ILE A 144 -0.72 -10.61 -12.33
C ILE A 144 0.71 -10.26 -11.93
N THR A 145 1.71 -10.91 -12.55
CA THR A 145 3.12 -10.56 -12.36
C THR A 145 3.37 -9.08 -12.68
N LEU A 146 2.82 -8.57 -13.78
CA LEU A 146 2.95 -7.15 -14.13
C LEU A 146 2.29 -6.24 -13.09
N LEU A 147 1.18 -6.64 -12.47
CA LEU A 147 0.54 -5.88 -11.38
C LEU A 147 1.41 -5.82 -10.12
N VAL A 148 2.04 -6.94 -9.74
CA VAL A 148 3.01 -6.98 -8.62
C VAL A 148 4.18 -6.04 -8.91
N LEU A 149 4.75 -6.12 -10.13
CA LEU A 149 5.88 -5.27 -10.54
C LEU A 149 5.51 -3.79 -10.59
N MET A 150 4.28 -3.48 -11.03
CA MET A 150 3.77 -2.10 -11.04
C MET A 150 3.66 -1.53 -9.62
N GLY A 151 3.13 -2.30 -8.67
CA GLY A 151 3.09 -1.93 -7.25
C GLY A 151 4.49 -1.73 -6.66
N LEU A 152 5.40 -2.67 -6.96
CA LEU A 152 6.80 -2.60 -6.55
C LEU A 152 7.49 -1.34 -7.09
N GLY A 153 7.40 -1.09 -8.39
CA GLY A 153 8.02 0.07 -9.05
C GLY A 153 7.55 1.40 -8.49
N ASN A 154 6.30 1.49 -8.00
CA ASN A 154 5.77 2.73 -7.45
C ASN A 154 6.36 3.10 -6.08
N TYR A 155 6.84 2.13 -5.28
CA TYR A 155 7.29 2.40 -3.91
C TYR A 155 8.73 1.99 -3.62
N ILE A 156 9.41 1.28 -4.52
CA ILE A 156 10.79 0.81 -4.31
C ILE A 156 11.79 1.94 -4.06
N ALA A 157 11.60 3.11 -4.68
CA ALA A 157 12.48 4.27 -4.50
C ALA A 157 12.03 5.22 -3.38
N THR A 158 11.00 4.83 -2.60
CA THR A 158 10.52 5.61 -1.45
C THR A 158 11.05 5.02 -0.14
N ARG A 159 10.82 5.69 0.98
CA ARG A 159 11.18 5.12 2.29
C ARG A 159 10.46 3.80 2.59
N PHE A 160 9.27 3.57 2.03
CA PHE A 160 8.45 2.39 2.33
C PHE A 160 8.90 1.10 1.63
N TRP A 161 10.08 1.09 0.99
CA TRP A 161 10.60 -0.10 0.30
C TRP A 161 10.69 -1.35 1.20
N PRO A 162 11.05 -1.31 2.50
CA PRO A 162 11.09 -2.53 3.31
C PRO A 162 9.70 -3.11 3.53
N SER A 163 8.72 -2.26 3.86
CA SER A 163 7.32 -2.67 4.01
C SER A 163 6.77 -3.26 2.72
N LEU A 164 7.15 -2.68 1.58
CA LEU A 164 6.78 -3.16 0.26
C LEU A 164 7.32 -4.55 -0.05
N LEU A 165 8.56 -4.88 0.37
CA LEU A 165 9.11 -6.22 0.17
C LEU A 165 8.27 -7.29 0.88
N PHE A 166 7.90 -7.05 2.13
CA PHE A 166 7.01 -7.95 2.86
C PHE A 166 5.61 -8.01 2.25
N TYR A 167 5.09 -6.88 1.76
CA TYR A 167 3.80 -6.87 1.07
C TYR A 167 3.83 -7.74 -0.19
N VAL A 168 4.84 -7.57 -1.05
CA VAL A 168 5.04 -8.35 -2.27
C VAL A 168 5.29 -9.82 -1.96
N LEU A 169 6.08 -10.13 -0.93
CA LEU A 169 6.29 -11.51 -0.47
C LEU A 169 4.96 -12.17 -0.07
N GLY A 170 4.09 -11.44 0.63
CA GLY A 170 2.75 -11.92 0.97
C GLY A 170 1.88 -12.21 -0.26
N GLN A 171 1.95 -11.36 -1.28
CA GLN A 171 1.26 -11.58 -2.55
C GLN A 171 1.77 -12.82 -3.27
N LEU A 172 3.09 -13.00 -3.35
CA LEU A 172 3.70 -14.17 -4.01
C LEU A 172 3.35 -15.47 -3.29
N LEU A 173 3.33 -15.47 -1.95
CA LEU A 173 2.93 -16.62 -1.14
C LEU A 173 1.45 -17.00 -1.32
N LEU A 174 0.54 -16.02 -1.47
CA LEU A 174 -0.87 -16.31 -1.78
C LEU A 174 -1.10 -16.77 -3.23
N LEU A 175 -0.21 -16.38 -4.14
CA LEU A 175 -0.28 -16.80 -5.54
C LEU A 175 0.27 -18.20 -5.77
N GLU A 176 0.98 -18.81 -4.84
CA GLU A 176 1.51 -20.18 -4.94
C GLU A 176 0.38 -21.21 -5.15
N PRO A 177 0.49 -22.17 -6.11
CA PRO A 177 1.57 -22.40 -7.08
C PRO A 177 1.42 -21.66 -8.42
N ASN A 178 0.47 -20.74 -8.54
CA ASN A 178 0.12 -20.02 -9.77
C ASN A 178 1.07 -18.88 -10.17
N THR A 179 2.25 -18.76 -9.54
CA THR A 179 3.24 -17.75 -9.95
C THR A 179 3.97 -18.18 -11.23
N ALA A 180 4.42 -17.22 -12.04
CA ALA A 180 5.24 -17.49 -13.22
C ALA A 180 6.71 -17.78 -12.89
N PHE A 181 7.18 -17.34 -11.72
CA PHE A 181 8.61 -17.28 -11.40
C PHE A 181 9.17 -18.56 -10.80
N VAL A 182 8.37 -19.27 -9.99
CA VAL A 182 8.81 -20.51 -9.36
C VAL A 182 7.69 -21.55 -9.51
N PRO A 183 7.64 -22.25 -10.66
CA PRO A 183 6.78 -23.41 -10.80
C PRO A 183 7.15 -24.41 -9.68
N ASP A 184 6.15 -25.02 -9.06
CA ASP A 184 6.31 -26.14 -8.12
C ASP A 184 6.90 -25.83 -6.73
N LEU A 185 7.03 -24.55 -6.34
CA LEU A 185 7.39 -24.20 -4.97
C LEU A 185 6.21 -24.40 -4.01
N SER A 186 5.99 -25.62 -3.54
CA SER A 186 5.01 -25.89 -2.49
C SER A 186 5.56 -25.44 -1.14
N VAL A 187 5.13 -24.27 -0.65
CA VAL A 187 5.49 -23.78 0.69
C VAL A 187 4.44 -24.30 1.69
N PRO A 188 4.82 -25.16 2.65
CA PRO A 188 3.91 -25.56 3.72
C PRO A 188 3.39 -24.32 4.43
N HIS A 189 2.06 -24.24 4.60
CA HIS A 189 1.41 -23.10 5.26
C HIS A 189 1.66 -21.75 4.59
N ALA A 190 1.79 -21.71 3.24
CA ALA A 190 1.98 -20.47 2.48
C ALA A 190 1.04 -19.33 2.87
N SER A 191 -0.23 -19.64 3.18
CA SER A 191 -1.22 -18.66 3.64
C SER A 191 -0.86 -18.02 4.99
N SER A 192 -0.37 -18.78 5.96
CA SER A 192 0.06 -18.23 7.26
C SER A 192 1.24 -17.30 7.07
N TRP A 193 2.22 -17.73 6.28
CA TRP A 193 3.39 -16.91 5.96
C TRP A 193 3.00 -15.64 5.21
N ALA A 194 2.00 -15.72 4.32
CA ALA A 194 1.50 -14.54 3.63
C ALA A 194 0.87 -13.53 4.62
N VAL A 195 -0.03 -13.99 5.50
CA VAL A 195 -0.68 -13.14 6.52
C VAL A 195 0.35 -12.54 7.46
N LEU A 196 1.35 -13.31 7.88
CA LEU A 196 2.46 -12.80 8.68
C LEU A 196 3.23 -11.72 7.91
N SER A 197 3.55 -11.96 6.64
CA SER A 197 4.25 -10.99 5.79
C SER A 197 3.48 -9.68 5.65
N PHE A 198 2.16 -9.74 5.39
CA PHE A 198 1.30 -8.55 5.37
C PHE A 198 1.25 -7.85 6.73
N SER A 199 1.22 -8.60 7.83
CA SER A 199 1.21 -8.04 9.19
C SER A 199 2.53 -7.31 9.51
N VAL A 200 3.68 -7.89 9.13
CA VAL A 200 4.99 -7.23 9.27
C VAL A 200 5.02 -5.95 8.43
N SER A 201 4.56 -5.99 7.18
CA SER A 201 4.43 -4.80 6.33
C SER A 201 3.61 -3.69 6.99
N ALA A 202 2.45 -4.03 7.56
CA ALA A 202 1.59 -3.09 8.27
C ALA A 202 2.28 -2.51 9.52
N VAL A 203 2.97 -3.34 10.31
CA VAL A 203 3.73 -2.87 11.49
C VAL A 203 4.79 -1.85 11.09
N LEU A 204 5.57 -2.12 10.04
CA LEU A 204 6.60 -1.19 9.56
C LEU A 204 5.99 0.15 9.13
N ILE A 205 4.84 0.13 8.45
CA ILE A 205 4.13 1.36 8.05
C ILE A 205 3.61 2.13 9.27
N ILE A 206 2.94 1.45 10.21
CA ILE A 206 2.32 2.07 11.40
C ILE A 206 3.38 2.67 12.32
N THR A 207 4.48 1.95 12.53
CA THR A 207 5.62 2.42 13.33
C THR A 207 6.45 3.50 12.64
N GLY A 208 6.21 3.73 11.34
CA GLY A 208 6.94 4.73 10.55
C GLY A 208 8.38 4.33 10.28
N PHE A 209 8.67 3.02 10.20
CA PHE A 209 9.97 2.51 9.79
C PHE A 209 10.03 2.29 8.26
N PRO A 210 11.13 2.66 7.60
CA PRO A 210 12.23 3.51 8.06
C PRO A 210 11.76 4.92 8.40
N GLY A 211 12.46 5.56 9.33
CA GLY A 211 12.16 6.93 9.77
C GLY A 211 12.08 7.92 8.61
N LYS A 212 11.37 9.03 8.82
CA LYS A 212 11.25 10.08 7.81
C LYS A 212 12.62 10.65 7.44
N THR A 213 12.81 10.97 6.16
CA THR A 213 13.96 11.76 5.72
C THR A 213 13.93 13.12 6.41
N ILE A 214 15.06 13.52 7.00
CA ILE A 214 15.22 14.85 7.60
C ILE A 214 15.34 15.85 6.45
N ALA A 215 14.39 16.78 6.37
CA ALA A 215 14.38 17.85 5.38
C ALA A 215 15.24 19.04 5.86
N ALA A 216 15.98 19.67 4.94
CA ALA A 216 16.73 20.89 5.23
C ALA A 216 15.79 22.11 5.35
N ASP A 217 14.73 22.13 4.54
CA ASP A 217 13.70 23.18 4.53
C ASP A 217 12.28 22.57 4.55
N SER A 218 11.32 23.40 4.94
CA SER A 218 9.89 23.17 4.88
C SER A 218 9.37 22.73 3.50
N LEU A 219 9.90 23.28 2.41
CA LEU A 219 9.55 22.86 1.04
C LEU A 219 10.03 21.44 0.73
N ASP A 220 11.22 21.07 1.18
CA ASP A 220 11.74 19.70 1.08
C ASP A 220 10.87 18.73 1.88
N GLN A 221 10.41 19.15 3.07
CA GLN A 221 9.51 18.33 3.89
C GLN A 221 8.18 18.05 3.18
N VAL A 222 7.60 19.08 2.55
CA VAL A 222 6.38 18.94 1.72
C VAL A 222 6.63 17.96 0.57
N TRP A 223 7.76 18.11 -0.13
CA TRP A 223 8.14 17.24 -1.23
C TRP A 223 8.32 15.77 -0.81
N PHE A 224 9.09 15.50 0.26
CA PHE A 224 9.34 14.15 0.74
C PHE A 224 8.07 13.46 1.23
N ASP A 225 7.24 14.15 2.02
CA ASP A 225 5.97 13.57 2.48
C ASP A 225 5.02 13.29 1.30
N PHE A 226 5.00 14.14 0.27
CA PHE A 226 4.22 13.88 -0.94
C PHE A 226 4.74 12.66 -1.71
N ARG A 227 6.04 12.62 -1.99
CA ARG A 227 6.71 11.56 -2.73
C ARG A 227 6.54 10.20 -2.05
N ASP A 228 6.75 10.15 -0.73
CA ASP A 228 6.61 8.92 0.04
C ASP A 228 5.14 8.45 0.09
N ALA A 229 4.16 9.37 0.11
CA ALA A 229 2.75 9.01 0.17
C ALA A 229 2.17 8.56 -1.18
N PHE A 230 2.48 9.27 -2.27
CA PHE A 230 1.92 9.02 -3.60
C PHE A 230 2.78 8.11 -4.49
N GLY A 231 4.03 7.87 -4.10
CA GLY A 231 4.97 7.02 -4.82
C GLY A 231 5.61 7.68 -6.05
N VAL A 232 6.44 6.90 -6.72
CA VAL A 232 7.34 7.30 -7.80
C VAL A 232 6.58 7.89 -8.99
N ALA A 233 5.48 7.27 -9.41
CA ALA A 233 4.79 7.67 -10.64
C ALA A 233 4.29 9.12 -10.56
N TRP A 234 3.72 9.52 -9.42
CA TRP A 234 3.23 10.89 -9.21
C TRP A 234 4.33 11.85 -8.82
N ALA A 235 5.30 11.42 -8.02
CA ALA A 235 6.45 12.23 -7.68
C ALA A 235 7.20 12.68 -8.94
N LEU A 236 7.56 11.76 -9.83
CA LEU A 236 8.29 12.09 -11.06
C LEU A 236 7.53 13.10 -11.94
N ARG A 237 6.20 12.97 -12.05
CA ARG A 237 5.38 13.94 -12.81
C ARG A 237 5.40 15.34 -12.21
N ILE A 238 5.37 15.46 -10.88
CA ILE A 238 5.47 16.75 -10.20
C ILE A 238 6.87 17.33 -10.35
N ASN A 239 7.89 16.49 -10.17
CA ASN A 239 9.30 16.84 -10.35
C ASN A 239 9.55 17.43 -11.75
N GLU A 240 9.12 16.70 -12.79
CA GLU A 240 9.26 17.13 -14.18
C GLU A 240 8.54 18.46 -14.42
N ARG A 241 7.31 18.61 -13.92
CA ARG A 241 6.53 19.83 -14.14
C ARG A 241 7.14 21.05 -13.43
N ILE A 242 7.67 20.89 -12.22
CA ILE A 242 8.38 21.96 -11.52
C ILE A 242 9.66 22.34 -12.26
N ASN A 243 10.45 21.36 -12.71
CA ASN A 243 11.69 21.64 -13.45
C ASN A 243 11.43 22.30 -14.81
N GLN A 244 10.34 21.95 -15.49
CA GLN A 244 9.90 22.64 -16.70
C GLN A 244 9.54 24.11 -16.42
N LEU A 245 8.81 24.39 -15.34
CA LEU A 245 8.47 25.76 -14.94
C LEU A 245 9.71 26.56 -14.55
N ALA A 246 10.62 25.95 -13.77
CA ALA A 246 11.89 26.59 -13.41
C ALA A 246 12.71 26.97 -14.64
N SER A 247 12.76 26.09 -15.66
CA SER A 247 13.44 26.41 -16.92
C SER A 247 12.74 27.51 -17.73
N GLN A 248 11.42 27.63 -17.65
CA GLN A 248 10.64 28.65 -18.37
C GLN A 248 10.79 30.04 -17.73
N GLU A 249 10.73 30.08 -16.40
CA GLU A 249 10.84 31.31 -15.60
C GLU A 249 12.31 31.66 -15.25
N SER A 250 13.28 30.91 -15.80
CA SER A 250 14.71 31.06 -15.52
C SER A 250 15.06 31.02 -14.03
N TRP A 251 14.33 30.21 -13.25
CA TRP A 251 14.67 29.96 -11.85
C TRP A 251 15.95 29.12 -11.76
N ASN A 252 16.90 29.59 -10.97
CA ASN A 252 18.16 28.90 -10.68
C ASN A 252 17.98 27.78 -9.64
N LEU A 253 16.99 26.91 -9.86
CA LEU A 253 16.60 25.88 -8.92
C LEU A 253 16.14 24.63 -9.68
N ARG A 254 16.52 23.47 -9.16
CA ARG A 254 16.08 22.17 -9.67
C ARG A 254 15.49 21.34 -8.54
N LEU A 255 14.29 20.81 -8.74
CA LEU A 255 13.73 19.78 -7.89
C LEU A 255 14.34 18.43 -8.27
N THR A 256 15.03 17.78 -7.33
CA THR A 256 15.59 16.43 -7.50
C THR A 256 14.78 15.40 -6.72
N TRP A 257 15.14 14.12 -6.82
CA TRP A 257 14.53 13.10 -5.95
C TRP A 257 14.79 13.40 -4.47
N HIS A 258 15.92 14.02 -4.14
CA HIS A 258 16.41 14.30 -2.78
C HIS A 258 16.10 15.73 -2.31
N GLY A 259 15.18 16.44 -2.95
CA GLY A 259 14.79 17.79 -2.56
C GLY A 259 15.23 18.85 -3.56
N PHE A 260 15.03 20.10 -3.17
CA PHE A 260 15.37 21.28 -3.95
C PHE A 260 16.88 21.56 -3.89
N VAL A 261 17.48 21.81 -5.06
CA VAL A 261 18.90 22.17 -5.17
C VAL A 261 18.97 23.51 -5.90
N ASN A 262 19.52 24.52 -5.21
CA ASN A 262 19.82 25.81 -5.80
C ASN A 262 21.05 25.68 -6.70
N THR A 263 21.00 26.28 -7.88
CA THR A 263 22.17 26.45 -8.74
C THR A 263 22.84 27.80 -8.52
N HIS A 264 22.13 28.80 -7.97
CA HIS A 264 22.64 30.11 -7.55
C HIS A 264 21.88 30.67 -6.32
N ASP A 265 22.49 31.63 -5.61
CA ASP A 265 22.05 32.10 -4.28
C ASP A 265 20.81 33.02 -4.25
N ASP A 266 20.26 33.42 -5.40
CA ASP A 266 19.17 34.40 -5.44
C ASP A 266 17.95 33.87 -6.22
N TYR A 267 16.97 33.32 -5.50
CA TYR A 267 15.66 32.97 -6.08
C TYR A 267 14.52 33.31 -5.11
N ASP A 268 13.39 33.68 -5.68
CA ASP A 268 12.17 33.98 -4.93
C ASP A 268 11.46 32.69 -4.52
N SER A 269 11.67 32.28 -3.26
CA SER A 269 11.05 31.07 -2.69
C SER A 269 9.52 31.11 -2.69
N SER A 270 8.91 32.30 -2.73
CA SER A 270 7.46 32.46 -2.71
C SER A 270 6.80 32.00 -4.02
N GLN A 271 7.43 32.23 -5.17
CA GLN A 271 6.92 31.79 -6.48
C GLN A 271 7.01 30.27 -6.64
N LEU A 272 8.10 29.68 -6.14
CA LEU A 272 8.29 28.25 -6.09
C LEU A 272 7.22 27.58 -5.21
N GLU A 273 7.01 28.10 -4.00
CA GLU A 273 5.98 27.61 -3.07
C GLU A 273 4.60 27.66 -3.74
N LEU A 274 4.24 28.80 -4.35
CA LEU A 274 2.96 28.98 -5.02
C LEU A 274 2.75 27.94 -6.14
N SER A 275 3.80 27.68 -6.92
CA SER A 275 3.77 26.71 -8.01
C SER A 275 3.62 25.28 -7.50
N LEU A 276 4.38 24.91 -6.46
CA LEU A 276 4.27 23.61 -5.81
C LEU A 276 2.88 23.40 -5.21
N ARG A 277 2.37 24.40 -4.48
CA ARG A 277 1.03 24.42 -3.89
C ARG A 277 -0.05 24.24 -4.97
N THR A 278 0.10 24.92 -6.10
CA THR A 278 -0.84 24.83 -7.22
C THR A 278 -0.90 23.43 -7.83
N LEU A 279 0.26 22.79 -8.02
CA LEU A 279 0.31 21.41 -8.54
C LEU A 279 -0.22 20.39 -7.52
N MET A 280 0.15 20.53 -6.24
CA MET A 280 -0.21 19.60 -5.17
C MET A 280 -1.68 19.66 -4.75
N ARG A 281 -2.38 20.78 -4.95
CA ARG A 281 -3.82 20.93 -4.66
C ARG A 281 -4.72 19.88 -5.34
N ARG A 282 -4.23 19.27 -6.43
CA ARG A 282 -4.90 18.17 -7.13
C ARG A 282 -4.85 16.84 -6.35
N PHE A 283 -4.02 16.75 -5.32
CA PHE A 283 -3.77 15.53 -4.55
C PHE A 283 -4.11 15.72 -3.06
N VAL A 284 -3.72 16.87 -2.51
CA VAL A 284 -3.86 17.19 -1.09
C VAL A 284 -4.69 18.47 -0.90
N ASN A 285 -5.23 18.71 0.29
CA ASN A 285 -5.90 19.96 0.61
C ASN A 285 -4.89 21.00 1.10
N THR A 286 -5.34 22.25 1.20
CA THR A 286 -4.49 23.38 1.63
C THR A 286 -3.92 23.17 3.04
N ARG A 287 -4.74 22.67 3.97
CA ARG A 287 -4.34 22.40 5.36
C ARG A 287 -3.16 21.43 5.46
N TRP A 288 -3.13 20.40 4.62
CA TRP A 288 -2.04 19.41 4.59
C TRP A 288 -0.69 20.05 4.22
N ILE A 289 -0.71 21.03 3.31
CA ILE A 289 0.49 21.77 2.88
C ILE A 289 0.94 22.74 3.99
N GLU A 290 0.01 23.52 4.55
CA GLU A 290 0.30 24.53 5.58
C GLU A 290 0.91 23.92 6.85
N GLN A 291 0.41 22.76 7.28
CA GLN A 291 0.96 22.03 8.41
C GLN A 291 2.44 21.65 8.25
N ARG A 292 2.89 21.43 7.01
CA ARG A 292 4.27 21.05 6.69
C ARG A 292 5.17 22.24 6.43
N LEU A 293 4.59 23.36 5.97
CA LEU A 293 5.28 24.63 5.85
C LEU A 293 5.52 25.32 7.20
N GLY A 294 5.02 24.76 8.30
CA GLY A 294 5.15 25.36 9.63
C GLY A 294 4.27 26.60 9.83
N VAL A 295 3.34 26.88 8.90
CA VAL A 295 2.39 27.98 9.02
C VAL A 295 1.41 27.62 10.14
N GLN A 296 1.60 28.25 11.31
CA GLN A 296 0.65 28.19 12.41
C GLN A 296 -0.69 28.73 11.89
N VAL A 297 -1.68 27.86 11.70
CA VAL A 297 -3.06 28.29 11.42
C VAL A 297 -3.55 28.96 12.70
N VAL A 298 -3.34 30.28 12.81
CA VAL A 298 -3.90 31.09 13.89
C VAL A 298 -5.41 30.90 13.78
N SER A 299 -5.95 30.13 14.72
CA SER A 299 -7.38 29.86 14.79
C SER A 299 -8.05 31.12 15.30
N ASN A 300 -8.21 32.12 14.44
CA ASN A 300 -8.99 33.32 14.71
C ASN A 300 -10.47 32.91 14.78
N THR A 301 -10.86 32.35 15.92
CA THR A 301 -12.26 32.15 16.31
C THR A 301 -12.48 32.84 17.64
N THR A 302 -12.14 34.13 17.70
CA THR A 302 -12.75 35.07 18.63
C THR A 302 -13.71 35.89 17.79
N ILE A 303 -14.93 35.38 17.63
CA ILE A 303 -16.05 36.22 17.21
C ILE A 303 -16.25 37.20 18.37
N PRO A 304 -16.07 38.51 18.18
CA PRO A 304 -16.48 39.46 19.20
C PRO A 304 -18.00 39.31 19.35
N SER A 305 -18.44 38.88 20.52
CA SER A 305 -19.85 38.97 20.91
C SER A 305 -20.17 40.45 21.10
N ASP A 306 -20.49 41.14 20.00
CA ASP A 306 -21.23 42.40 20.05
C ASP A 306 -22.65 42.08 20.52
N THR A 307 -22.82 41.90 21.84
CA THR A 307 -24.11 42.07 22.51
C THR A 307 -24.17 43.51 23.01
N GLY A 308 -24.53 44.41 22.11
CA GLY A 308 -24.94 45.77 22.42
C GLY A 308 -26.40 45.97 22.07
N THR A 309 -27.29 45.65 23.01
CA THR A 309 -28.62 46.26 23.21
C THR A 309 -29.03 46.07 24.66
#